data_AF-A0A0P0M3T2-F1
#
_entry.id   AF-A0A0P0M3T2-F1
#
_cell.length_a   1.000
_cell.length_b   1.000
_cell.length_c   1.000
_cell.angle_alpha   90.00
_cell.angle_beta   90.00
_cell.angle_gamma   90.00
#
_symmetry.space_group_name_H-M   'P 1'
#
loop_
_entity.id
_entity.type
_entity.pdbx_description
1 polymer ?
#
loop_
_entity_poly.entity_id
_entity_poly.type
_entity_poly.pdbx_seq_one_letter_code
_entity_poly.pdbx_strand_id
1 'polypeptide(L)'
;MQFNIEEGQLLKAGEEVGCIDTLQLYLKKMQLLASGKAIASKSTDINKQIAATKEQIGKAEYERKRTENLLKENAATQKQIDDIDSQIAVLKKQLEAQISTLQRGNASITEESSAYEIQVAQLDDQLRKCHITSPICGTVLAKYAEAGELATQGKPLFKVADVQHLFLRAYITADQLSQLKLGDKVKVFSDLGKDDRREYEGTITWISDKSEFTPKTIQTRDERANLVYATKIAVKNDGYIKIGMYGEMKK
;
A
#
# COMPACT_ATOMS: atom_id res chain seq x y z
N MET A 1 17.57 -16.08 2.40
CA MET A 1 16.32 -16.04 1.61
C MET A 1 15.91 -17.45 1.26
N GLN A 2 14.64 -17.81 1.45
CA GLN A 2 14.04 -19.01 0.85
C GLN A 2 13.44 -18.61 -0.49
N PHE A 3 13.74 -19.32 -1.57
CA PHE A 3 13.28 -18.95 -2.91
C PHE A 3 13.24 -20.20 -3.80
N ASN A 4 12.04 -20.71 -4.02
CA ASN A 4 11.82 -22.05 -4.59
C ASN A 4 11.12 -21.94 -5.94
N ILE A 5 11.79 -21.32 -6.90
CA ILE A 5 11.29 -21.26 -8.28
C ILE A 5 12.31 -21.79 -9.27
N GLU A 6 11.77 -22.32 -10.36
CA GLU A 6 12.54 -22.78 -11.50
C GLU A 6 12.05 -22.10 -12.79
N GLU A 7 12.95 -21.93 -13.75
CA GLU A 7 12.61 -21.41 -15.07
C GLU A 7 11.69 -22.41 -15.79
N GLY A 8 10.62 -21.89 -16.42
CA GLY A 8 9.58 -22.71 -17.04
C GLY A 8 8.44 -23.13 -16.10
N GLN A 9 8.55 -22.89 -14.80
CA GLN A 9 7.47 -23.16 -13.85
C GLN A 9 6.25 -22.26 -14.11
N LEU A 10 5.05 -22.84 -14.06
CA LEU A 10 3.80 -22.09 -14.10
C LEU A 10 3.40 -21.66 -12.68
N LEU A 11 3.12 -20.37 -12.51
CA LEU A 11 2.70 -19.77 -11.24
C LEU A 11 1.30 -19.19 -11.37
N LYS A 12 0.52 -19.26 -10.29
CA LYS A 12 -0.77 -18.58 -10.16
C LYS A 12 -0.56 -17.16 -9.61
N ALA A 13 -1.50 -16.27 -9.90
CA ALA A 13 -1.51 -14.94 -9.28
C ALA A 13 -1.67 -15.07 -7.76
N GLY A 14 -0.81 -14.39 -7.01
CA GLY A 14 -0.77 -14.42 -5.55
C GLY A 14 -0.04 -15.63 -4.95
N GLU A 15 0.47 -16.56 -5.77
CA GLU A 15 1.24 -17.70 -5.28
C GLU A 15 2.56 -17.22 -4.66
N GLU A 16 2.83 -17.64 -3.41
CA GLU A 16 4.07 -17.31 -2.71
C GLU A 16 5.20 -18.22 -3.20
N VAL A 17 6.29 -17.59 -3.61
CA VAL A 17 7.43 -18.23 -4.27
C VAL A 17 8.72 -18.14 -3.47
N GLY A 18 8.72 -17.30 -2.43
CA GLY A 18 9.85 -17.18 -1.52
C GLY A 18 9.61 -16.17 -0.42
N CYS A 19 10.55 -16.17 0.53
CA CYS A 19 10.52 -15.31 1.69
C CYS A 19 11.94 -14.80 2.00
N ILE A 20 12.03 -13.48 2.17
CA ILE A 20 13.23 -12.79 2.67
C ILE A 20 13.22 -12.88 4.20
N ASP A 21 14.39 -12.95 4.82
CA ASP A 21 14.51 -13.02 6.28
C ASP A 21 13.80 -11.83 6.95
N THR A 22 12.79 -12.16 7.76
CA THR A 22 11.93 -11.18 8.45
C THR A 22 12.37 -10.92 9.89
N LEU A 23 13.34 -11.66 10.43
CA LEU A 23 13.64 -11.67 11.86
C LEU A 23 13.96 -10.28 12.41
N GLN A 24 14.83 -9.53 11.72
CA GLN A 24 15.22 -8.19 12.15
C GLN A 24 14.05 -7.20 12.13
N LEU A 25 13.20 -7.27 11.10
CA LEU A 25 12.00 -6.44 11.00
C LEU A 25 10.98 -6.80 12.09
N TYR A 26 10.80 -8.10 12.36
CA TYR A 26 9.93 -8.59 13.41
C TYR A 26 10.40 -8.16 14.81
N LEU A 27 11.69 -8.30 15.11
CA LEU A 27 12.27 -7.86 16.38
C LEU A 27 12.13 -6.34 16.57
N LYS A 28 12.36 -5.56 15.51
CA LYS A 28 12.16 -4.11 15.53
C LYS A 28 10.69 -3.74 15.75
N LYS A 29 9.75 -4.47 15.14
CA LYS A 29 8.31 -4.32 15.37
C LYS A 29 7.97 -4.57 16.85
N MET A 30 8.48 -5.66 17.43
CA MET A 30 8.26 -5.99 18.83
C MET A 30 8.81 -4.90 19.77
N GLN A 31 9.98 -4.35 19.47
CA GLN A 31 10.55 -3.23 20.21
C GLN A 31 9.65 -1.99 20.17
N LEU A 32 9.16 -1.60 18.99
CA LEU A 32 8.27 -0.43 18.84
C LEU A 32 6.93 -0.63 19.54
N LEU A 33 6.36 -1.84 19.48
CA LEU A 33 5.14 -2.17 20.21
C LEU A 33 5.33 -2.05 21.73
N ALA A 34 6.47 -2.51 22.25
CA ALA A 34 6.80 -2.37 23.67
C ALA A 34 6.98 -0.89 24.05
N SER A 35 7.68 -0.10 23.23
CA SER A 35 7.84 1.35 23.43
C SER A 35 6.50 2.08 23.42
N GLY A 36 5.63 1.83 22.44
CA GLY A 36 4.30 2.43 22.35
C GLY A 36 3.41 2.10 23.56
N LYS A 37 3.44 0.85 24.03
CA LYS A 37 2.76 0.43 25.26
C LYS A 37 3.31 1.10 26.51
N ALA A 38 4.64 1.23 26.61
CA ALA A 38 5.27 1.90 27.74
C ALA A 38 4.85 3.38 27.81
N ILE A 39 4.77 4.08 26.67
CA ILE A 39 4.24 5.45 26.60
C ILE A 39 2.76 5.49 26.99
N ALA A 40 1.92 4.63 26.40
CA ALA A 40 0.49 4.59 26.72
C ALA A 40 0.22 4.35 28.22
N SER A 41 1.07 3.57 28.89
CA SER A 41 0.97 3.29 30.32
C SER A 41 1.27 4.49 31.23
N LYS A 42 1.89 5.55 30.71
CA LYS A 42 2.11 6.81 31.44
C LYS A 42 0.83 7.65 31.57
N SER A 43 -0.20 7.36 30.76
CA SER A 43 -1.50 8.03 30.87
C SER A 43 -2.08 7.82 32.27
N THR A 44 -2.53 8.91 32.87
CA THR A 44 -3.05 8.89 34.24
C THR A 44 -4.56 8.75 34.25
N ASP A 45 -5.09 8.04 35.24
CA ASP A 45 -6.52 8.01 35.49
C ASP A 45 -6.96 9.33 36.12
N ILE A 46 -7.58 10.20 35.31
CA ILE A 46 -8.03 11.53 35.70
C ILE A 46 -8.96 11.45 36.91
N ASN A 47 -9.85 10.45 36.97
CA ASN A 47 -10.81 10.33 38.07
C ASN A 47 -10.10 10.07 39.41
N LYS A 48 -9.04 9.26 39.41
CA LYS A 48 -8.23 9.03 40.61
C LYS A 48 -7.47 10.29 41.04
N GLN A 49 -6.95 11.05 40.08
CA GLN A 49 -6.17 12.27 40.35
C GLN A 49 -7.02 13.42 40.90
N ILE A 50 -8.30 13.50 40.51
CA ILE A 50 -9.21 14.56 40.97
C ILE A 50 -10.08 14.15 42.16
N ALA A 51 -10.01 12.88 42.60
CA ALA A 51 -10.88 12.36 43.66
C ALA A 51 -10.78 13.16 44.96
N ALA A 52 -9.56 13.50 45.39
CA ALA A 52 -9.33 14.30 46.59
C ALA A 52 -9.95 15.70 46.49
N THR A 53 -9.79 16.37 45.34
CA THR A 53 -10.36 17.71 45.11
C THR A 53 -11.89 17.67 45.02
N LYS A 54 -12.46 16.63 44.43
CA LYS A 54 -13.91 16.40 44.44
C LYS A 54 -14.45 16.21 45.86
N GLU A 55 -13.75 15.43 46.68
CA GLU A 55 -14.13 15.21 48.08
C GLU A 55 -14.06 16.52 48.89
N GLN A 56 -13.04 17.35 48.66
CA GLN A 56 -12.93 18.67 49.28
C GLN A 56 -14.12 19.58 48.90
N ILE A 57 -14.53 19.58 47.62
CA ILE A 57 -15.71 20.31 47.17
C ILE A 57 -16.97 19.77 47.85
N GLY A 58 -17.15 18.44 47.88
CA GLY A 58 -18.31 17.81 48.52
C GLY A 58 -18.42 18.16 50.01
N LYS A 59 -17.29 18.17 50.73
CA LYS A 59 -17.24 18.61 52.13
C LYS A 59 -17.63 20.09 52.28
N ALA A 60 -17.11 20.95 51.42
CA ALA A 60 -17.43 22.38 51.45
C ALA A 60 -18.91 22.64 51.12
N GLU A 61 -19.50 21.90 50.19
CA GLU A 61 -20.93 21.97 49.85
C GLU A 61 -21.82 21.48 51.00
N TYR A 62 -21.41 20.43 51.73
CA TYR A 62 -22.09 19.99 52.94
C TYR A 62 -22.04 21.04 54.04
N GLU A 63 -20.87 21.64 54.27
CA GLU A 63 -20.66 22.70 55.26
C GLU A 63 -21.50 23.94 54.92
N ARG A 64 -21.56 24.33 53.64
CA ARG A 64 -22.43 25.39 53.15
C ARG A 64 -23.89 25.14 53.51
N LYS A 65 -24.38 23.92 53.24
CA LYS A 65 -25.77 23.53 53.52
C LYS A 65 -26.08 23.55 55.02
N ARG A 66 -25.12 23.14 55.86
CA ARG A 66 -25.22 23.22 57.32
C ARG A 66 -25.32 24.67 57.80
N THR A 67 -24.43 25.53 57.31
CA THR A 67 -24.39 26.96 57.66
C THR A 67 -25.64 27.70 57.17
N GLU A 68 -26.18 27.32 56.00
CA GLU A 68 -27.45 27.86 55.50
C GLU A 68 -28.63 27.54 56.43
N ASN A 69 -28.68 26.34 56.99
CA ASN A 69 -29.71 25.99 57.99
C ASN A 69 -29.52 26.77 59.29
N LEU A 70 -28.28 26.94 59.77
CA LEU A 70 -27.98 27.74 60.95
C LEU A 70 -28.32 29.22 60.76
N LEU A 71 -28.16 29.76 59.54
CA LEU A 71 -28.54 31.14 59.23
C LEU A 71 -30.06 31.33 59.36
N LYS A 72 -30.87 30.35 58.93
CA LYS A 72 -32.34 30.37 59.10
C LYS A 72 -32.75 30.37 60.58
N GLU A 73 -31.92 29.78 61.43
CA GLU A 73 -32.08 29.78 62.90
C GLU A 73 -31.41 30.99 63.58
N ASN A 74 -30.90 31.97 62.82
CA ASN A 74 -30.13 33.13 63.32
C ASN A 74 -28.84 32.77 64.09
N ALA A 75 -28.31 31.55 63.91
CA ALA A 75 -27.10 31.04 64.54
C ALA A 75 -25.83 31.18 63.68
N ALA A 76 -25.95 31.69 62.45
CA ALA A 76 -24.84 31.97 61.54
C ALA A 76 -25.00 33.35 60.89
N THR A 77 -23.95 33.84 60.22
CA THR A 77 -23.95 35.14 59.52
C THR A 77 -23.91 34.96 58.01
N GLN A 78 -24.48 35.92 57.25
CA GLN A 78 -24.42 35.90 55.79
C GLN A 78 -22.98 35.83 55.26
N LYS A 79 -22.06 36.56 55.92
CA LYS A 79 -20.63 36.55 55.58
C LYS A 79 -20.04 35.14 55.58
N GLN A 80 -20.43 34.27 56.52
CA GLN A 80 -19.93 32.90 56.57
C GLN A 80 -20.36 32.07 55.34
N ILE A 81 -21.57 32.30 54.81
CA ILE A 81 -22.01 31.66 53.57
C ILE A 81 -21.22 32.20 52.39
N ASP A 82 -21.06 33.52 52.30
CA ASP A 82 -20.33 34.17 51.19
C ASP A 82 -18.86 33.71 51.15
N ASP A 83 -18.23 33.55 52.32
CA ASP A 83 -16.85 33.03 52.46
C ASP A 83 -16.77 31.55 51.98
N ILE A 84 -17.74 30.70 52.36
CA ILE A 84 -17.80 29.30 51.91
C ILE A 84 -18.07 29.22 50.40
N ASP A 85 -18.97 30.05 49.87
CA ASP A 85 -19.27 30.12 48.44
C ASP A 85 -18.06 30.54 47.62
N SER A 86 -17.32 31.53 48.10
CA SER A 86 -16.05 31.95 47.51
C SER A 86 -15.03 30.80 47.51
N GLN A 87 -14.93 30.04 48.60
CA GLN A 87 -14.05 28.88 48.68
C GLN A 87 -14.46 27.76 47.72
N ILE A 88 -15.75 27.45 47.61
CA ILE A 88 -16.27 26.46 46.65
C ILE A 88 -15.96 26.90 45.21
N ALA A 89 -16.14 28.18 44.89
CA ALA A 89 -15.83 28.73 43.56
C ALA A 89 -14.35 28.55 43.20
N VAL A 90 -13.43 28.85 44.14
CA VAL A 90 -11.99 28.62 43.96
C VAL A 90 -11.68 27.14 43.74
N LEU A 91 -12.22 26.25 44.58
CA LEU A 91 -12.00 24.80 44.45
C LEU A 91 -12.53 24.24 43.13
N LYS A 92 -13.71 24.70 42.68
CA LYS A 92 -14.28 24.32 41.38
C LYS A 92 -13.39 24.78 40.22
N LYS A 93 -12.86 26.01 40.27
CA LYS A 93 -11.91 26.51 39.26
C LYS A 93 -10.59 25.76 39.27
N GLN A 94 -10.10 25.38 40.45
CA GLN A 94 -8.90 24.55 40.58
C GLN A 94 -9.13 23.14 39.99
N LEU A 95 -10.27 22.52 40.26
CA LEU A 95 -10.66 21.23 39.68
C LEU A 95 -10.73 21.31 38.15
N GLU A 96 -11.36 22.34 37.60
CA GLU A 96 -11.46 22.58 36.16
C GLU A 96 -10.06 22.70 35.51
N ALA A 97 -9.18 23.51 36.12
CA ALA A 97 -7.80 23.67 35.67
C ALA A 97 -7.00 22.35 35.74
N GLN A 98 -7.20 21.56 36.80
CA GLN A 98 -6.56 20.26 36.99
C GLN A 98 -7.02 19.25 35.92
N ILE A 99 -8.33 19.16 35.67
CA ILE A 99 -8.91 18.31 34.61
C ILE A 99 -8.32 18.72 33.25
N SER A 100 -8.34 20.01 32.93
CA SER A 100 -7.83 20.52 31.66
C SER A 100 -6.35 20.18 31.45
N THR A 101 -5.53 20.29 32.51
CA THR A 101 -4.11 19.96 32.47
C THR A 101 -3.89 18.45 32.27
N LEU A 102 -4.61 17.61 33.00
CA LEU A 102 -4.51 16.15 32.88
C LEU A 102 -5.01 15.66 31.51
N GLN A 103 -6.09 16.24 30.99
CA GLN A 103 -6.60 15.93 29.65
C GLN A 103 -5.57 16.27 28.57
N ARG A 104 -4.94 17.46 28.62
CA ARG A 104 -3.86 17.81 27.69
C ARG A 104 -2.67 16.85 27.82
N GLY A 105 -2.29 16.49 29.04
CA GLY A 105 -1.21 15.52 29.28
C GLY A 105 -1.51 14.15 28.66
N ASN A 106 -2.69 13.59 28.93
CA ASN A 106 -3.11 12.32 28.35
C ASN A 106 -3.28 12.37 26.82
N ALA A 107 -3.77 13.48 26.27
CA ALA A 107 -3.85 13.67 24.82
C ALA A 107 -2.46 13.64 24.19
N SER A 108 -1.50 14.36 24.76
CA SER A 108 -0.10 14.36 24.29
C SER A 108 0.53 12.96 24.37
N ILE A 109 0.28 12.20 25.45
CA ILE A 109 0.76 10.81 25.57
C ILE A 109 0.11 9.91 24.51
N THR A 110 -1.17 10.11 24.23
CA THR A 110 -1.90 9.35 23.22
C THR A 110 -1.36 9.64 21.82
N GLU A 111 -1.10 10.91 21.50
CA GLU A 111 -0.47 11.33 20.25
C GLU A 111 0.93 10.71 20.10
N GLU A 112 1.75 10.75 21.14
CA GLU A 112 3.08 10.14 21.14
C GLU A 112 3.00 8.62 20.95
N SER A 113 2.03 7.93 21.58
CA SER A 113 1.80 6.50 21.39
C SER A 113 1.37 6.18 19.96
N SER A 114 0.48 6.97 19.37
CA SER A 114 0.00 6.78 18.00
C SER A 114 1.12 6.89 16.96
N ALA A 115 2.15 7.70 17.22
CA ALA A 115 3.32 7.78 16.35
C ALA A 115 4.08 6.44 16.26
N TYR A 116 4.10 5.64 17.35
CA TYR A 116 4.68 4.30 17.32
C TYR A 116 3.79 3.32 16.54
N GLU A 117 2.47 3.46 16.61
CA GLU A 117 1.55 2.63 15.83
C GLU A 117 1.76 2.82 14.32
N ILE A 118 1.99 4.06 13.88
CA ILE A 118 2.32 4.37 12.47
C ILE A 118 3.64 3.69 12.07
N GLN A 119 4.67 3.73 12.91
CA GLN A 119 5.94 3.06 12.63
C GLN A 119 5.79 1.53 12.59
N VAL A 120 4.93 0.97 13.44
CA VAL A 120 4.59 -0.46 13.40
C VAL A 120 3.88 -0.80 12.08
N ALA A 121 2.92 0.03 11.63
CA ALA A 121 2.24 -0.18 10.36
C ALA A 121 3.19 -0.12 9.15
N GLN A 122 4.20 0.76 9.20
CA GLN A 122 5.27 0.81 8.19
C GLN A 122 6.12 -0.48 8.19
N LEU A 123 6.46 -1.01 9.36
CA LEU A 123 7.17 -2.30 9.45
C LEU A 123 6.30 -3.47 8.98
N ASP A 124 5.00 -3.44 9.23
CA ASP A 124 4.07 -4.47 8.74
C ASP A 124 3.97 -4.49 7.21
N ASP A 125 3.99 -3.32 6.58
CA ASP A 125 4.11 -3.23 5.12
C ASP A 125 5.45 -3.80 4.62
N GLN A 126 6.56 -3.51 5.31
CA GLN A 126 7.87 -4.07 4.97
C GLN A 126 7.92 -5.59 5.14
N LEU A 127 7.37 -6.11 6.24
CA LEU A 127 7.26 -7.55 6.49
C LEU A 127 6.42 -8.24 5.42
N ARG A 128 5.31 -7.63 5.01
CA ARG A 128 4.50 -8.15 3.91
C ARG A 128 5.29 -8.20 2.60
N LYS A 129 6.13 -7.21 2.34
CA LYS A 129 7.01 -7.14 1.15
C LYS A 129 8.18 -8.14 1.20
N CYS A 130 8.47 -8.76 2.35
CA CYS A 130 9.42 -9.87 2.43
C CYS A 130 8.85 -11.16 1.84
N HIS A 131 7.52 -11.30 1.76
CA HIS A 131 6.85 -12.40 1.08
C HIS A 131 6.79 -12.11 -0.42
N ILE A 132 7.53 -12.89 -1.19
CA ILE A 132 7.64 -12.74 -2.63
C ILE A 132 6.51 -13.57 -3.24
N THR A 133 5.59 -12.90 -3.94
CA THR A 133 4.45 -13.52 -4.63
C THR A 133 4.47 -13.22 -6.11
N SER A 134 3.88 -14.10 -6.92
CA SER A 134 3.67 -13.82 -8.34
C SER A 134 2.53 -12.82 -8.53
N PRO A 135 2.74 -11.67 -9.20
CA PRO A 135 1.67 -10.69 -9.42
C PRO A 135 0.65 -11.14 -10.48
N ILE A 136 1.01 -12.12 -11.31
CA ILE A 136 0.17 -12.61 -12.41
C ILE A 136 0.17 -14.15 -12.45
N CYS A 137 -0.83 -14.70 -13.12
CA CYS A 137 -0.76 -16.09 -13.59
C CYS A 137 0.15 -16.11 -14.82
N GLY A 138 1.20 -16.94 -14.81
CA GLY A 138 2.17 -16.95 -15.90
C GLY A 138 3.33 -17.91 -15.69
N THR A 139 4.23 -17.95 -16.65
CA THR A 139 5.41 -18.81 -16.62
C THR A 139 6.64 -18.01 -16.23
N VAL A 140 7.48 -18.58 -15.36
CA VAL A 140 8.79 -18.02 -15.00
C VAL A 140 9.69 -18.05 -16.24
N LEU A 141 10.09 -16.87 -16.72
CA LEU A 141 10.94 -16.71 -17.90
C LEU A 141 12.43 -16.71 -17.55
N ALA A 142 12.77 -16.14 -16.40
CA ALA A 142 14.15 -16.01 -15.94
C ALA A 142 14.18 -15.93 -14.43
N LYS A 143 15.18 -16.58 -13.84
CA LYS A 143 15.52 -16.47 -12.42
C LYS A 143 16.81 -15.67 -12.28
N TYR A 144 16.79 -14.63 -11.45
CA TYR A 144 17.94 -13.71 -11.28
C TYR A 144 18.61 -13.82 -9.91
N ALA A 145 17.94 -14.39 -8.91
CA ALA A 145 18.44 -14.53 -7.55
C ALA A 145 18.36 -15.98 -7.09
N GLU A 146 19.32 -16.40 -6.26
CA GLU A 146 19.40 -17.77 -5.75
C GLU A 146 19.03 -17.89 -4.27
N ALA A 147 18.57 -19.07 -3.87
CA ALA A 147 18.30 -19.35 -2.47
C ALA A 147 19.57 -19.17 -1.62
N GLY A 148 19.45 -18.52 -0.46
CA GLY A 148 20.59 -18.16 0.38
C GLY A 148 21.31 -16.84 0.00
N GLU A 149 21.04 -16.27 -1.17
CA GLU A 149 21.63 -14.98 -1.56
C GLU A 149 21.02 -13.81 -0.76
N LEU A 150 21.81 -12.74 -0.62
CA LEU A 150 21.36 -11.48 -0.04
C LEU A 150 20.54 -10.67 -1.07
N ALA A 151 19.23 -10.68 -0.93
CA ALA A 151 18.34 -9.85 -1.74
C ALA A 151 18.52 -8.35 -1.43
N THR A 152 18.72 -7.53 -2.46
CA THR A 152 18.79 -6.06 -2.34
C THR A 152 17.54 -5.43 -2.94
N GLN A 153 17.01 -4.40 -2.27
CA GLN A 153 15.83 -3.68 -2.78
C GLN A 153 16.12 -3.08 -4.16
N GLY A 154 15.15 -3.21 -5.08
CA GLY A 154 15.26 -2.69 -6.45
C GLY A 154 15.96 -3.63 -7.43
N LYS A 155 16.61 -4.71 -6.97
CA LYS A 155 17.10 -5.76 -7.87
C LYS A 155 15.96 -6.73 -8.23
N PRO A 156 15.84 -7.12 -9.51
CA PRO A 156 14.85 -8.11 -9.92
C PRO A 156 15.24 -9.48 -9.36
N LEU A 157 14.24 -10.24 -8.87
CA LEU A 157 14.44 -11.61 -8.36
C LEU A 157 14.12 -12.65 -9.44
N PHE A 158 13.05 -12.42 -10.20
CA PHE A 158 12.63 -13.26 -11.31
C PHE A 158 11.77 -12.47 -12.29
N LYS A 159 11.58 -13.06 -13.47
CA LYS A 159 10.70 -12.54 -14.52
C LYS A 159 9.58 -13.55 -14.76
N VAL A 160 8.34 -13.08 -14.77
CA VAL A 160 7.15 -13.87 -15.09
C VAL A 160 6.37 -13.20 -16.22
N ALA A 161 5.80 -13.99 -17.12
CA ALA A 161 4.93 -13.48 -18.18
C ALA A 161 3.79 -14.45 -18.48
N ASP A 162 2.66 -13.91 -18.92
CA ASP A 162 1.62 -14.70 -19.57
C ASP A 162 2.14 -15.13 -20.96
N VAL A 163 2.38 -16.42 -21.12
CA VAL A 163 2.82 -17.02 -22.39
C VAL A 163 1.65 -17.61 -23.19
N GLN A 164 0.43 -17.62 -22.64
CA GLN A 164 -0.77 -18.12 -23.30
C GLN A 164 -1.41 -17.05 -24.19
N HIS A 165 -1.35 -15.78 -23.78
CA HIS A 165 -1.89 -14.65 -24.54
C HIS A 165 -0.74 -13.74 -24.98
N LEU A 166 -0.35 -13.87 -26.24
CA LEU A 166 0.75 -13.10 -26.82
C LEU A 166 0.23 -12.00 -27.74
N PHE A 167 1.05 -10.96 -27.91
CA PHE A 167 0.78 -9.90 -28.87
C PHE A 167 1.82 -9.94 -30.00
N LEU A 168 1.36 -10.03 -31.24
CA LEU A 168 2.18 -9.68 -32.39
C LEU A 168 2.16 -8.16 -32.55
N ARG A 169 3.33 -7.53 -32.53
CA ARG A 169 3.49 -6.13 -32.91
C ARG A 169 3.87 -6.06 -34.38
N ALA A 170 2.90 -5.69 -35.22
CA ALA A 170 3.09 -5.51 -36.65
C ALA A 170 3.20 -4.03 -37.01
N TYR A 171 3.90 -3.72 -38.10
CA TYR A 171 4.05 -2.37 -38.63
C TYR A 171 3.41 -2.33 -40.00
N ILE A 172 2.36 -1.54 -40.13
CA ILE A 172 1.49 -1.51 -41.31
C ILE A 172 1.62 -0.15 -41.99
N THR A 173 1.63 -0.11 -43.32
CA THR A 173 1.71 1.16 -44.07
C THR A 173 0.38 1.91 -44.06
N ALA A 174 0.41 3.21 -44.36
CA ALA A 174 -0.81 4.04 -44.45
C ALA A 174 -1.85 3.45 -45.41
N ASP A 175 -1.41 2.89 -46.54
CA ASP A 175 -2.30 2.29 -47.54
C ASP A 175 -3.03 1.06 -46.98
N GLN A 176 -2.30 0.19 -46.29
CA GLN A 176 -2.86 -1.01 -45.66
C GLN A 176 -3.76 -0.65 -44.46
N LEU A 177 -3.44 0.43 -43.73
CA LEU A 177 -4.24 0.91 -42.62
C LEU A 177 -5.66 1.27 -43.04
N SER A 178 -5.85 1.81 -44.25
CA SER A 178 -7.19 2.16 -44.77
C SER A 178 -8.17 0.98 -44.80
N GLN A 179 -7.64 -0.25 -44.84
CA GLN A 179 -8.41 -1.50 -44.91
C GLN A 179 -8.54 -2.21 -43.56
N LEU A 180 -7.94 -1.68 -42.48
CA LEU A 180 -7.92 -2.31 -41.17
C LEU A 180 -8.66 -1.46 -40.14
N LYS A 181 -9.43 -2.13 -39.29
CA LYS A 181 -10.13 -1.50 -38.16
C LYS A 181 -9.81 -2.23 -36.87
N LEU A 182 -9.94 -1.49 -35.77
CA LEU A 182 -9.87 -2.06 -34.43
C LEU A 182 -10.94 -3.17 -34.29
N GLY A 183 -10.57 -4.32 -33.75
CA GLY A 183 -11.44 -5.49 -33.59
C GLY A 183 -11.49 -6.42 -34.79
N ASP A 184 -10.84 -6.09 -35.91
CA ASP A 184 -10.78 -6.99 -37.06
C ASP A 184 -10.06 -8.31 -36.70
N LYS A 185 -10.58 -9.42 -37.23
CA LYS A 185 -9.91 -10.71 -37.22
C LYS A 185 -8.90 -10.77 -38.36
N VAL A 186 -7.69 -11.22 -38.05
CA VAL A 186 -6.58 -11.37 -38.99
C VAL A 186 -5.90 -12.72 -38.77
N LYS A 187 -5.25 -13.23 -39.81
CA LYS A 187 -4.42 -14.43 -39.72
C LYS A 187 -2.99 -14.03 -39.37
N VAL A 188 -2.44 -14.64 -38.33
CA VAL A 188 -1.05 -14.46 -37.93
C VAL A 188 -0.28 -15.72 -38.26
N PHE A 189 0.82 -15.57 -38.99
CA PHE A 189 1.73 -16.65 -39.32
C PHE A 189 2.99 -16.54 -38.46
N SER A 190 3.34 -17.62 -37.76
CA SER A 190 4.63 -17.74 -37.10
C SER A 190 5.55 -18.61 -37.94
N ASP A 191 6.76 -18.12 -38.20
CA ASP A 191 7.81 -18.86 -38.88
C ASP A 191 8.49 -19.81 -37.88
N LEU A 192 8.29 -21.12 -38.07
CA LEU A 192 8.84 -22.18 -37.22
C LEU A 192 10.07 -22.85 -37.85
N GLY A 193 10.69 -22.21 -38.85
CA GLY A 193 11.86 -22.73 -39.57
C GLY A 193 11.61 -22.84 -41.07
N LYS A 194 12.57 -23.43 -41.79
CA LYS A 194 12.68 -23.30 -43.26
C LYS A 194 11.44 -23.73 -44.08
N ASP A 195 10.55 -24.58 -43.57
CA ASP A 195 9.41 -25.10 -44.34
C ASP A 195 8.08 -25.24 -43.56
N ASP A 196 7.99 -24.78 -42.30
CA ASP A 196 6.75 -24.88 -41.51
C ASP A 196 6.25 -23.52 -41.04
N ARG A 197 5.07 -23.13 -41.52
CA ARG A 197 4.36 -21.90 -41.15
C ARG A 197 3.07 -22.28 -40.46
N ARG A 198 2.93 -21.90 -39.19
CA ARG A 198 1.67 -22.09 -38.46
C ARG A 198 0.80 -20.86 -38.55
N GLU A 199 -0.48 -21.09 -38.82
CA GLU A 199 -1.52 -20.07 -38.81
C GLU A 199 -2.20 -20.00 -37.44
N TYR A 200 -2.35 -18.78 -36.94
CA TYR A 200 -3.08 -18.46 -35.72
C TYR A 200 -4.15 -17.41 -36.03
N GLU A 201 -5.30 -17.54 -35.39
CA GLU A 201 -6.30 -16.47 -35.41
C GLU A 201 -5.86 -15.35 -34.46
N GLY A 202 -5.75 -14.14 -35.02
CA GLY A 202 -5.42 -12.93 -34.30
C GLY A 202 -6.57 -11.91 -34.33
N THR A 203 -6.64 -11.04 -33.32
CA THR A 203 -7.58 -9.90 -33.30
C THR A 203 -6.82 -8.61 -33.09
N ILE A 204 -7.09 -7.59 -33.90
CA ILE A 204 -6.47 -6.27 -33.75
C ILE A 204 -7.01 -5.59 -32.49
N THR A 205 -6.15 -5.38 -31.48
CA THR A 205 -6.52 -4.78 -30.19
C THR A 205 -6.06 -3.35 -30.03
N TRP A 206 -5.11 -2.90 -30.85
CA TRP A 206 -4.64 -1.52 -30.83
C TRP A 206 -3.96 -1.16 -32.14
N ILE A 207 -4.19 0.07 -32.60
CA ILE A 207 -3.53 0.70 -33.73
C ILE A 207 -2.98 2.02 -33.22
N SER A 208 -1.72 2.34 -33.51
CA SER A 208 -1.11 3.61 -33.11
C SER A 208 -1.79 4.80 -33.79
N ASP A 209 -2.13 5.85 -33.05
CA ASP A 209 -2.66 7.10 -33.60
C ASP A 209 -1.56 7.96 -34.28
N LYS A 210 -0.29 7.63 -34.00
CA LYS A 210 0.88 8.31 -34.56
C LYS A 210 1.65 7.35 -35.45
N SER A 211 2.08 7.86 -36.60
CA SER A 211 3.03 7.17 -37.45
C SER A 211 4.42 7.13 -36.81
N GLU A 212 5.06 5.97 -36.85
CA GLU A 212 6.46 5.75 -36.48
C GLU A 212 7.29 5.53 -37.76
N PHE A 213 8.58 5.85 -37.71
CA PHE A 213 9.52 5.41 -38.75
C PHE A 213 9.83 3.92 -38.56
N THR A 214 9.95 3.17 -39.65
CA THR A 214 10.35 1.76 -39.59
C THR A 214 11.67 1.58 -38.82
N PRO A 215 11.76 0.72 -37.79
CA PRO A 215 12.94 0.59 -36.93
C PRO A 215 14.23 0.04 -37.57
N LYS A 216 14.39 0.04 -38.90
CA LYS A 216 15.62 -0.45 -39.56
C LYS A 216 16.64 0.68 -39.75
N THR A 217 17.93 0.36 -39.63
CA THR A 217 19.07 1.20 -40.01
C THR A 217 19.03 1.43 -41.53
N ILE A 218 18.69 2.65 -41.96
CA ILE A 218 18.46 3.00 -43.38
C ILE A 218 19.78 3.43 -44.05
N GLN A 219 20.18 2.78 -45.15
CA GLN A 219 21.38 3.14 -45.93
C GLN A 219 21.12 3.89 -47.25
N THR A 220 19.87 4.11 -47.67
CA THR A 220 19.59 4.83 -48.94
C THR A 220 18.58 5.97 -48.80
N ARG A 221 18.64 6.96 -49.70
CA ARG A 221 17.83 8.20 -49.64
C ARG A 221 16.33 7.98 -49.87
N ASP A 222 15.93 6.87 -50.49
CA ASP A 222 14.53 6.57 -50.84
C ASP A 222 13.72 5.93 -49.69
N GLU A 223 14.39 5.23 -48.76
CA GLU A 223 13.73 4.50 -47.67
C GLU A 223 13.28 5.41 -46.50
N ARG A 224 13.48 6.74 -46.59
CA ARG A 224 13.16 7.72 -45.54
C ARG A 224 11.69 8.17 -45.50
N ALA A 225 10.80 7.62 -46.33
CA ALA A 225 9.44 8.16 -46.51
C ALA A 225 8.28 7.24 -46.09
N ASN A 226 8.53 6.05 -45.53
CA ASN A 226 7.44 5.14 -45.16
C ASN A 226 7.05 5.33 -43.69
N LEU A 227 6.03 6.16 -43.48
CA LEU A 227 5.29 6.21 -42.23
C LEU A 227 4.57 4.87 -42.02
N VAL A 228 4.90 4.19 -40.92
CA VAL A 228 4.22 2.96 -40.52
C VAL A 228 3.44 3.18 -39.23
N TYR A 229 2.34 2.46 -39.09
CA TYR A 229 1.51 2.46 -37.90
C TYR A 229 1.71 1.14 -37.16
N ALA A 230 2.23 1.23 -35.94
CA ALA A 230 2.36 0.07 -35.07
C ALA A 230 0.97 -0.44 -34.70
N THR A 231 0.75 -1.74 -34.84
CA THR A 231 -0.51 -2.41 -34.53
C THR A 231 -0.25 -3.62 -33.64
N LYS A 232 -1.05 -3.78 -32.60
CA LYS A 232 -1.03 -4.96 -31.72
C LYS A 232 -2.14 -5.91 -32.10
N ILE A 233 -1.76 -7.16 -32.32
CA ILE A 233 -2.67 -8.25 -32.63
C ILE A 233 -2.59 -9.26 -31.49
N ALA A 234 -3.69 -9.47 -30.79
CA ALA A 234 -3.78 -10.49 -29.74
C ALA A 234 -3.89 -11.88 -30.38
N VAL A 235 -3.05 -12.81 -29.93
CA VAL A 235 -2.96 -14.19 -30.44
C VAL A 235 -2.93 -15.16 -29.26
N LYS A 236 -3.74 -16.21 -29.34
CA LYS A 236 -3.69 -17.31 -28.37
C LYS A 236 -2.57 -18.27 -28.75
N ASN A 237 -1.63 -18.47 -27.85
CA ASN A 237 -0.48 -19.33 -28.05
C ASN A 237 -0.85 -20.80 -27.77
N ASP A 238 -0.45 -21.70 -28.67
CA ASP A 238 -0.55 -23.16 -28.52
C ASP A 238 0.72 -23.78 -27.88
N GLY A 239 1.71 -22.93 -27.54
CA GLY A 239 2.97 -23.30 -26.90
C GLY A 239 4.19 -23.17 -27.82
N TYR A 240 3.98 -23.04 -29.13
CA TYR A 240 5.05 -22.95 -30.13
C TYR A 240 5.53 -21.52 -30.36
N ILE A 241 4.68 -20.51 -30.16
CA ILE A 241 5.09 -19.10 -30.26
C ILE A 241 5.93 -18.74 -29.04
N LYS A 242 7.14 -18.20 -29.25
CA LYS A 242 8.01 -17.67 -28.19
C LYS A 242 8.14 -16.15 -28.31
N ILE A 243 8.32 -15.51 -27.15
CA ILE A 243 8.53 -14.06 -27.08
C ILE A 243 9.81 -13.70 -27.86
N GLY A 244 9.70 -12.77 -28.81
CA GLY A 244 10.80 -12.36 -29.68
C GLY A 244 10.86 -13.06 -31.04
N MET A 245 9.99 -14.05 -31.31
CA MET A 245 9.87 -14.63 -32.64
C MET A 245 9.26 -13.64 -33.64
N TYR A 246 9.70 -13.73 -34.90
CA TYR A 246 9.08 -13.00 -36.00
C TYR A 246 7.74 -13.64 -36.38
N GLY A 247 6.79 -12.79 -36.77
CA GLY A 247 5.51 -13.21 -37.30
C GLY A 247 5.06 -12.29 -38.41
N GLU A 248 4.27 -12.84 -39.32
CA GLU A 248 3.65 -12.11 -40.43
C GLU A 248 2.14 -12.04 -40.17
N MET A 249 1.51 -10.91 -40.51
CA MET A 249 0.06 -10.79 -40.49
C MET A 249 -0.48 -10.79 -41.91
N LYS A 250 -1.61 -11.47 -42.11
CA LYS A 250 -2.36 -11.43 -43.36
C LYS A 250 -3.84 -11.27 -43.05
N LYS A 251 -4.50 -10.38 -43.79
CA LYS A 251 -5.95 -10.27 -43.78
C LYS A 251 -6.55 -11.14 -44.88
#